data_AF-A0ABD7KB69-F1
#
_entry.id   AF-A0ABD7KB69-F1
#
_cell.length_a   1.000
_cell.length_b   1.000
_cell.length_c   1.000
_cell.angle_alpha   90.00
_cell.angle_beta   90.00
_cell.angle_gamma   90.00
#
_symmetry.space_group_name_H-M   'P 1'
#
loop_
_entity.id
_entity.type
_entity.pdbx_description
1 polymer ?
#
loop_
_entity_poly.entity_id
_entity_poly.type
_entity_poly.pdbx_seq_one_letter_code
_entity_poly.pdbx_strand_id
1 'polypeptide(L)'
;MATGFLADRQRLLWIVVLSLLLLTLVTQRNHNTNSDPRATLLVSQALVQHGTIQLDSLGEPLLQSYGYVIQQKNGHYYHYFPLGSALLATPVVAIANAAGVDMRQHEPTMQMIIVALCAIGILLLLYRTARLYLGRDASLALTALGWFGSAYASTLGTALWSHDLAVLFASLAIYLALRERPLTGKFALIGASLFLAYLCRPSMALLAPALLAFLMTRSWKTAIAAALVQGGLLMLFVLWSFHEFGQPLPDYYLPKRLEGTQFATALYGNLLSPARGLLVYSPFLLLPILCLPFLLWKQKRNLPLLILALGWPLLHYLTVSRFPHWWAGWSYGSRLMVDALPGLLLGTAVCLASLEKWRRPALALFAVLAAFSIFVNGYQGLYNTYALQWNAAPNIDEHPELLFDWSYPPFLNTQHRQQERLDRFHLAVMPPLQGKVRITYDEPNAGFDGFSVIENGFRWTEGTASTLSFKLENASTLSGRLSLQAGFLGSQRLAVCLNGTLVFEGAYQGGERDIRIQVPAGLLHDGLNRLDFALPDAHPPGTADTRILGMAFHLLAVD
;
A
#
# COMPACT_ATOMS: atom_id res chain seq x y z
N MET A 1 39.26 13.74 25.31
CA MET A 1 37.96 13.39 25.94
C MET A 1 36.76 13.72 25.06
N ALA A 2 36.58 14.96 24.58
CA ALA A 2 35.41 15.33 23.75
C ALA A 2 35.25 14.53 22.43
N THR A 3 36.36 14.15 21.79
CA THR A 3 36.35 13.33 20.55
C THR A 3 35.93 11.87 20.79
N GLY A 4 36.26 11.31 21.96
CA GLY A 4 35.81 9.97 22.39
C GLY A 4 34.30 9.96 22.69
N PHE A 5 33.84 10.93 23.47
CA PHE A 5 32.42 11.07 23.81
C PHE A 5 31.50 11.25 22.58
N LEU A 6 31.93 12.05 21.59
CA LEU A 6 31.18 12.21 20.33
C LEU A 6 31.18 10.92 19.48
N ALA A 7 32.24 10.12 19.53
CA ALA A 7 32.29 8.83 18.85
C ALA A 7 31.35 7.81 19.51
N ASP A 8 31.31 7.79 20.84
CA ASP A 8 30.44 6.91 21.62
C ASP A 8 28.97 7.28 21.47
N ARG A 9 28.62 8.57 21.48
CA ARG A 9 27.25 9.04 21.18
C ARG A 9 26.79 8.59 19.79
N GLN A 10 27.64 8.72 18.77
CA GLN A 10 27.27 8.32 17.41
C GLN A 10 27.06 6.80 17.30
N ARG A 11 27.91 6.01 17.97
CA ARG A 11 27.74 4.55 18.04
C ARG A 11 26.42 4.18 18.70
N LEU A 12 26.09 4.83 19.82
CA LEU A 12 24.82 4.61 20.52
C LEU A 12 23.61 4.91 19.62
N LEU A 13 23.61 6.05 18.91
CA LEU A 13 22.52 6.40 18.00
C LEU A 13 22.36 5.37 16.87
N TRP A 14 23.47 4.85 16.33
CA TRP A 14 23.42 3.77 15.35
C TRP A 14 22.83 2.49 15.90
N ILE A 15 23.24 2.09 17.11
CA ILE A 15 22.68 0.92 17.79
C ILE A 15 21.18 1.11 17.94
N VAL A 16 20.71 2.27 18.42
CA VAL A 16 19.28 2.56 18.56
C VAL A 16 18.54 2.44 17.22
N VAL A 17 19.04 3.06 16.15
CA VAL A 17 18.37 2.99 14.83
C VAL A 17 18.32 1.56 14.29
N LEU A 18 19.41 0.79 14.41
CA LEU A 18 19.46 -0.60 13.96
C LEU A 18 18.60 -1.52 14.82
N SER A 19 18.57 -1.32 16.14
CA SER A 19 17.71 -2.06 17.05
C SER A 19 16.24 -1.77 16.78
N LEU A 20 15.87 -0.51 16.54
CA LEU A 20 14.51 -0.14 16.14
C LEU A 20 14.14 -0.76 14.79
N LEU A 21 15.05 -0.75 13.82
CA LEU A 21 14.82 -1.41 12.54
C LEU A 21 14.51 -2.90 12.74
N LEU A 22 15.41 -3.63 13.39
CA LEU A 22 15.26 -5.07 13.59
C LEU A 22 14.02 -5.39 14.42
N LEU A 23 13.75 -4.60 15.47
CA LEU A 23 12.54 -4.73 16.26
C LEU A 23 11.31 -4.61 15.36
N THR A 24 11.21 -3.54 14.56
CA THR A 24 10.04 -3.35 13.67
C THR A 24 9.86 -4.46 12.65
N LEU A 25 10.94 -4.99 12.07
CA LEU A 25 10.87 -6.11 11.12
C LEU A 25 10.40 -7.42 11.76
N VAL A 26 10.75 -7.64 13.03
CA VAL A 26 10.40 -8.85 13.78
C VAL A 26 9.00 -8.76 14.39
N THR A 27 8.58 -7.58 14.86
CA THR A 27 7.32 -7.42 15.61
C THR A 27 6.15 -6.89 14.78
N GLN A 28 6.37 -6.52 13.52
CA GLN A 28 5.29 -6.11 12.62
C GLN A 28 4.16 -7.16 12.54
N ARG A 29 2.95 -6.71 12.26
CA ARG A 29 1.78 -7.59 12.09
C ARG A 29 1.42 -7.81 10.63
N ASN A 30 1.75 -6.84 9.78
CA ASN A 30 1.49 -6.91 8.35
C ASN A 30 2.68 -7.57 7.64
N HIS A 31 2.45 -8.76 7.09
CA HIS A 31 3.42 -9.47 6.26
C HIS A 31 2.85 -9.70 4.87
N ASN A 32 3.68 -9.47 3.85
CA ASN A 32 3.31 -9.64 2.44
C ASN A 32 4.07 -10.81 1.77
N THR A 33 4.72 -11.67 2.54
CA THR A 33 5.56 -12.77 2.04
C THR A 33 4.80 -13.78 1.17
N ASN A 34 3.47 -13.85 1.36
CA ASN A 34 2.57 -14.75 0.62
C ASN A 34 1.91 -14.09 -0.60
N SER A 35 2.35 -12.89 -0.99
CA SER A 35 1.85 -12.15 -2.17
C SER A 35 2.82 -12.31 -3.36
N ASP A 36 3.15 -11.24 -4.10
CA ASP A 36 4.05 -11.25 -5.25
C ASP A 36 5.43 -11.91 -4.96
N PRO A 37 6.03 -11.80 -3.76
CA PRO A 37 7.30 -12.47 -3.45
C PRO A 37 7.22 -13.99 -3.28
N ARG A 38 6.03 -14.56 -3.12
CA ARG A 38 5.84 -15.99 -2.87
C ARG A 38 6.44 -16.82 -4.01
N ALA A 39 7.13 -17.92 -3.69
CA ALA A 39 7.93 -18.75 -4.60
C ALA A 39 9.24 -18.14 -5.12
N THR A 40 9.60 -16.90 -4.76
CA THR A 40 10.89 -16.31 -5.16
C THR A 40 12.06 -17.16 -4.67
N LEU A 41 12.01 -17.66 -3.43
CA LEU A 41 13.10 -18.46 -2.86
C LEU A 41 13.06 -19.92 -3.29
N LEU A 42 11.92 -20.39 -3.84
CA LEU A 42 11.87 -21.69 -4.50
C LEU A 42 12.72 -21.70 -5.77
N VAL A 43 12.76 -20.60 -6.53
CA VAL A 43 13.66 -20.45 -7.69
C VAL A 43 15.12 -20.50 -7.24
N SER A 44 15.47 -19.82 -6.14
CA SER A 44 16.81 -19.91 -5.57
C SER A 44 17.18 -21.35 -5.16
N GLN A 45 16.24 -22.07 -4.52
CA GLN A 45 16.45 -23.46 -4.12
C GLN A 45 16.59 -24.40 -5.34
N ALA A 46 15.76 -24.24 -6.36
CA ALA A 46 15.86 -25.00 -7.61
C ALA A 46 17.22 -24.77 -8.30
N LEU A 47 17.72 -23.52 -8.27
CA LEU A 47 19.03 -23.21 -8.81
C LEU A 47 20.16 -23.90 -8.04
N VAL A 48 20.07 -23.97 -6.71
CA VAL A 48 21.04 -24.68 -5.85
C VAL A 48 21.00 -26.19 -6.08
N GLN A 49 19.82 -26.78 -6.15
CA GLN A 49 19.64 -28.24 -6.17
C GLN A 49 19.75 -28.85 -7.56
N HIS A 50 19.36 -28.09 -8.59
CA HIS A 50 19.19 -28.61 -9.95
C HIS A 50 19.89 -27.77 -11.02
N GLY A 51 20.50 -26.63 -10.67
CA GLY A 51 21.18 -25.77 -11.63
C GLY A 51 20.23 -25.10 -12.63
N THR A 52 18.93 -25.01 -12.32
CA THR A 52 17.91 -24.42 -13.19
C THR A 52 17.00 -23.46 -12.43
N ILE A 53 16.38 -22.51 -13.14
CA ILE A 53 15.33 -21.64 -12.59
C ILE A 53 13.92 -22.23 -12.80
N GLN A 54 13.83 -23.35 -13.51
CA GLN A 54 12.59 -24.09 -13.73
C GLN A 54 12.18 -24.75 -12.42
N LEU A 55 10.88 -24.70 -12.13
CA LEU A 55 10.32 -25.19 -10.87
C LEU A 55 9.69 -26.59 -11.00
N ASP A 56 9.90 -27.27 -12.13
CA ASP A 56 9.23 -28.53 -12.48
C ASP A 56 9.44 -29.64 -11.44
N SER A 57 10.58 -29.64 -10.74
CA SER A 57 10.90 -30.64 -9.72
C SER A 57 9.97 -30.60 -8.50
N LEU A 58 9.20 -29.52 -8.32
CA LEU A 58 8.23 -29.37 -7.24
C LEU A 58 6.91 -30.10 -7.52
N GLY A 59 6.65 -30.47 -8.78
CA GLY A 59 5.43 -31.15 -9.21
C GLY A 59 4.24 -30.20 -9.42
N GLU A 60 3.45 -30.50 -10.45
CA GLU A 60 2.32 -29.67 -10.89
C GLU A 60 1.27 -29.39 -9.80
N PRO A 61 0.81 -30.36 -8.97
CA PRO A 61 -0.19 -30.08 -7.94
C PRO A 61 0.27 -29.04 -6.92
N LEU A 62 1.55 -29.06 -6.54
CA LEU A 62 2.11 -28.08 -5.61
C LEU A 62 2.18 -26.71 -6.28
N LEU A 63 2.66 -26.63 -7.51
CA LEU A 63 2.82 -25.37 -8.25
C LEU A 63 1.48 -24.67 -8.52
N GLN A 64 0.41 -25.42 -8.79
CA GLN A 64 -0.92 -24.85 -8.93
C GLN A 64 -1.40 -24.13 -7.65
N SER A 65 -0.99 -24.58 -6.47
CA SER A 65 -1.33 -23.93 -5.18
C SER A 65 -0.69 -22.55 -4.98
N TYR A 66 0.29 -22.18 -5.80
CA TYR A 66 0.93 -20.86 -5.78
C TYR A 66 0.17 -19.83 -6.63
N GLY A 67 -0.77 -20.26 -7.48
CA GLY A 67 -1.64 -19.37 -8.24
C GLY A 67 -0.87 -18.47 -9.21
N TYR A 68 -1.21 -17.18 -9.25
CA TYR A 68 -0.76 -16.22 -10.27
C TYR A 68 0.75 -15.93 -10.26
N VAL A 69 1.48 -16.30 -9.21
CA VAL A 69 2.94 -16.07 -9.12
C VAL A 69 3.73 -17.11 -9.94
N ILE A 70 3.09 -18.22 -10.34
CA ILE A 70 3.67 -19.24 -11.20
C ILE A 70 3.01 -19.16 -12.57
N GLN A 71 3.83 -19.23 -13.63
CA GLN A 71 3.36 -19.31 -15.00
C GLN A 71 4.00 -20.51 -15.70
N GLN A 72 3.23 -21.15 -16.58
CA GLN A 72 3.75 -22.18 -17.47
C GLN A 72 4.18 -21.54 -18.79
N LYS A 73 5.39 -21.86 -19.25
CA LYS A 73 5.93 -21.40 -20.53
C LYS A 73 6.79 -22.48 -21.15
N ASN A 74 6.59 -22.76 -22.43
CA ASN A 74 7.34 -23.78 -23.17
C ASN A 74 7.36 -25.16 -22.47
N GLY A 75 6.28 -25.53 -21.79
CA GLY A 75 6.18 -26.80 -21.05
C GLY A 75 6.82 -26.81 -19.65
N HIS A 76 7.46 -25.73 -19.23
CA HIS A 76 8.11 -25.59 -17.92
C HIS A 76 7.39 -24.58 -17.02
N TYR A 77 7.55 -24.72 -15.71
CA TYR A 77 7.01 -23.80 -14.71
C TYR A 77 8.04 -22.80 -14.24
N TYR A 78 7.67 -21.52 -14.27
CA TYR A 78 8.51 -20.40 -13.84
C TYR A 78 7.79 -19.49 -12.86
N HIS A 79 8.56 -18.87 -11.98
CA HIS A 79 8.08 -17.71 -11.23
C HIS A 79 7.89 -16.51 -12.17
N TYR A 80 6.76 -15.82 -12.06
CA TYR A 80 6.38 -14.73 -12.98
C TYR A 80 7.15 -13.42 -12.73
N PHE A 81 7.49 -13.11 -11.48
CA PHE A 81 8.12 -11.84 -11.10
C PHE A 81 9.63 -11.79 -11.45
N PRO A 82 10.28 -10.60 -11.39
CA PRO A 82 11.68 -10.44 -11.78
C PRO A 82 12.64 -11.44 -11.14
N LEU A 83 13.52 -12.00 -11.97
CA LEU A 83 14.47 -13.04 -11.57
C LEU A 83 15.56 -12.54 -10.64
N GLY A 84 15.88 -11.24 -10.66
CA GLY A 84 17.02 -10.70 -9.93
C GLY A 84 17.02 -11.02 -8.44
N SER A 85 15.84 -10.98 -7.80
CA SER A 85 15.75 -11.28 -6.35
C SER A 85 16.04 -12.75 -6.05
N ALA A 86 15.52 -13.68 -6.85
CA ALA A 86 15.82 -15.09 -6.71
C ALA A 86 17.32 -15.36 -6.92
N LEU A 87 17.90 -14.83 -8.00
CA LEU A 87 19.31 -15.08 -8.33
C LEU A 87 20.25 -14.54 -7.24
N LEU A 88 20.00 -13.34 -6.73
CA LEU A 88 20.82 -12.71 -5.70
C LEU A 88 20.58 -13.29 -4.29
N ALA A 89 19.42 -13.89 -4.04
CA ALA A 89 19.14 -14.63 -2.80
C ALA A 89 19.80 -16.01 -2.76
N THR A 90 20.20 -16.57 -3.92
CA THR A 90 20.78 -17.92 -4.04
C THR A 90 21.88 -18.23 -3.04
N PRO A 91 22.88 -17.37 -2.77
CA PRO A 91 23.92 -17.69 -1.79
C PRO A 91 23.38 -17.89 -0.37
N VAL A 92 22.38 -17.09 0.03
CA VAL A 92 21.73 -17.22 1.34
C VAL A 92 20.91 -18.51 1.41
N VAL A 93 20.18 -18.82 0.33
CA VAL A 93 19.40 -20.06 0.24
C VAL A 93 20.30 -21.30 0.19
N ALA A 94 21.45 -21.24 -0.48
CA ALA A 94 22.42 -22.32 -0.51
C ALA A 94 22.95 -22.66 0.89
N ILE A 95 23.28 -21.64 1.69
CA ILE A 95 23.69 -21.83 3.09
C ILE A 95 22.54 -22.41 3.92
N ALA A 96 21.32 -21.92 3.73
CA ALA A 96 20.14 -22.40 4.44
C ALA A 96 19.82 -23.87 4.10
N ASN A 97 19.85 -24.23 2.82
CA ASN A 97 19.66 -25.60 2.35
C ASN A 97 20.75 -26.54 2.86
N ALA A 98 22.01 -26.10 2.89
CA ALA A 98 23.11 -26.87 3.48
C ALA A 98 22.91 -27.10 4.99
N ALA A 99 22.21 -26.21 5.68
CA ALA A 99 21.78 -26.36 7.08
C ALA A 99 20.46 -27.14 7.25
N GLY A 100 19.89 -27.72 6.18
CA GLY A 100 18.66 -28.49 6.22
C GLY A 100 17.37 -27.68 6.16
N VAL A 101 17.43 -26.37 5.89
CA VAL A 101 16.26 -25.50 5.78
C VAL A 101 15.69 -25.56 4.37
N ASP A 102 14.48 -26.08 4.22
CA ASP A 102 13.76 -26.18 2.94
C ASP A 102 12.84 -24.99 2.70
N MET A 103 12.97 -24.34 1.55
CA MET A 103 12.17 -23.16 1.18
C MET A 103 10.68 -23.47 0.97
N ARG A 104 10.30 -24.73 0.72
CA ARG A 104 8.88 -25.13 0.66
C ARG A 104 8.13 -24.87 1.96
N GLN A 105 8.84 -24.89 3.09
CA GLN A 105 8.28 -24.71 4.43
C GLN A 105 8.71 -23.39 5.08
N HIS A 106 9.92 -22.92 4.78
CA HIS A 106 10.55 -21.80 5.51
C HIS A 106 10.74 -20.54 4.67
N GLU A 107 10.20 -20.48 3.45
CA GLU A 107 10.35 -19.31 2.56
C GLU A 107 9.97 -17.99 3.24
N PRO A 108 8.81 -17.82 3.92
CA PRO A 108 8.47 -16.55 4.56
C PRO A 108 9.53 -16.07 5.57
N THR A 109 10.03 -16.97 6.41
CA THR A 109 11.08 -16.64 7.38
C THR A 109 12.38 -16.26 6.69
N MET A 110 12.78 -17.00 5.65
CA MET A 110 14.00 -16.69 4.89
C MET A 110 13.91 -15.40 4.10
N GLN A 111 12.74 -15.07 3.55
CA GLN A 111 12.49 -13.76 2.94
C GLN A 111 12.78 -12.65 3.95
N MET A 112 12.26 -12.76 5.18
CA MET A 112 12.44 -11.74 6.21
C MET A 112 13.90 -11.58 6.67
N ILE A 113 14.68 -12.66 6.68
CA ILE A 113 16.13 -12.60 6.95
C ILE A 113 16.84 -11.79 5.85
N ILE A 114 16.53 -12.06 4.58
CA ILE A 114 17.12 -11.33 3.45
C ILE A 114 16.68 -9.86 3.45
N VAL A 115 15.41 -9.58 3.77
CA VAL A 115 14.89 -8.22 3.96
C VAL A 115 15.69 -7.47 5.02
N ALA A 116 15.96 -8.09 6.17
CA ALA A 116 16.75 -7.45 7.23
C ALA A 116 18.18 -7.09 6.76
N LEU A 117 18.82 -7.98 6.00
CA LEU A 117 20.14 -7.71 5.40
C LEU A 117 20.08 -6.56 4.38
N CYS A 118 19.06 -6.56 3.52
CA CYS A 118 18.84 -5.49 2.53
C CYS A 118 18.59 -4.15 3.24
N ALA A 119 17.74 -4.13 4.26
CA ALA A 119 17.39 -2.95 5.04
C ALA A 119 18.63 -2.30 5.68
N ILE A 120 19.49 -3.11 6.31
CA ILE A 120 20.76 -2.63 6.90
C ILE A 120 21.65 -2.05 5.79
N GLY A 121 21.81 -2.75 4.68
CA GLY A 121 22.60 -2.27 3.54
C GLY A 121 22.09 -0.94 2.99
N ILE A 122 20.78 -0.81 2.81
CA ILE A 122 20.11 0.42 2.33
C ILE A 122 20.36 1.56 3.32
N LEU A 123 20.11 1.38 4.62
CA LEU A 123 20.36 2.40 5.64
C LEU A 123 21.82 2.86 5.63
N LEU A 124 22.77 1.93 5.56
CA LEU A 124 24.19 2.26 5.51
C LEU A 124 24.53 3.09 4.27
N LEU A 125 24.03 2.72 3.10
CA LEU A 125 24.28 3.43 1.85
C LEU A 125 23.61 4.81 1.81
N LEU A 126 22.37 4.92 2.30
CA LEU A 126 21.67 6.19 2.45
C LEU A 126 22.42 7.13 3.39
N TYR A 127 22.89 6.62 4.54
CA TYR A 127 23.69 7.42 5.45
C TYR A 127 25.00 7.87 4.83
N ARG A 128 25.72 6.94 4.18
CA ARG A 128 27.00 7.25 3.51
C ARG A 128 26.82 8.29 2.42
N THR A 129 25.71 8.23 1.68
CA THR A 129 25.34 9.22 0.67
C THR A 129 25.00 10.57 1.32
N ALA A 130 24.16 10.58 2.34
CA ALA A 130 23.80 11.80 3.07
C ALA A 130 25.02 12.47 3.72
N ARG A 131 26.01 11.69 4.19
CA ARG A 131 27.26 12.17 4.78
C ARG A 131 28.16 12.93 3.81
N LEU A 132 27.92 12.83 2.50
CA LEU A 132 28.61 13.65 1.49
C LEU A 132 28.15 15.11 1.55
N TYR A 133 26.99 15.40 2.15
CA TYR A 133 26.38 16.73 2.18
C TYR A 133 26.08 17.24 3.59
N LEU A 134 25.73 16.35 4.52
CA LEU A 134 25.24 16.69 5.85
C LEU A 134 26.20 16.25 6.96
N GLY A 135 26.06 16.84 8.16
CA GLY A 135 26.70 16.43 9.41
C GLY A 135 26.27 15.02 9.87
N ARG A 136 26.97 14.42 10.85
CA ARG A 136 26.74 13.02 11.28
C ARG A 136 25.31 12.80 11.76
N ASP A 137 24.85 13.63 12.67
CA ASP A 137 23.52 13.55 13.28
C ASP A 137 22.42 13.77 12.23
N ALA A 138 22.57 14.80 11.39
CA ALA A 138 21.62 15.11 10.33
C ALA A 138 21.53 14.01 9.25
N SER A 139 22.67 13.39 8.89
CA SER A 139 22.66 12.23 8.00
C SER A 139 21.94 11.05 8.62
N LEU A 140 22.20 10.73 9.89
CA LEU A 140 21.52 9.63 10.56
C LEU A 140 20.03 9.88 10.72
N ALA A 141 19.64 11.11 11.08
CA ALA A 141 18.23 11.51 11.19
C ALA A 141 17.51 11.41 9.83
N LEU A 142 18.10 11.89 8.74
CA LEU A 142 17.52 11.77 7.40
C LEU A 142 17.43 10.31 6.95
N THR A 143 18.43 9.50 7.27
CA THR A 143 18.41 8.06 6.96
C THR A 143 17.33 7.32 7.73
N ALA A 144 17.20 7.58 9.04
CA ALA A 144 16.13 7.02 9.86
C ALA A 144 14.76 7.47 9.36
N LEU A 145 14.59 8.76 9.06
CA LEU A 145 13.36 9.30 8.46
C LEU A 145 13.07 8.67 7.10
N GLY A 146 14.09 8.48 6.26
CA GLY A 146 13.94 7.84 4.95
C GLY A 146 13.42 6.41 5.07
N TRP A 147 13.85 5.65 6.07
CA TRP A 147 13.32 4.31 6.31
C TRP A 147 11.94 4.33 6.95
N PHE A 148 11.84 4.86 8.17
CA PHE A 148 10.62 4.78 8.98
C PHE A 148 9.49 5.68 8.48
N GLY A 149 9.83 6.77 7.80
CA GLY A 149 8.88 7.76 7.29
C GLY A 149 8.49 7.57 5.83
N SER A 150 8.91 6.50 5.16
CA SER A 150 8.55 6.27 3.77
C SER A 150 8.11 4.83 3.51
N ALA A 151 7.73 4.56 2.26
CA ALA A 151 7.37 3.22 1.81
C ALA A 151 8.52 2.19 1.93
N TYR A 152 9.74 2.58 2.31
CA TYR A 152 10.76 1.61 2.74
C TYR A 152 10.29 0.77 3.94
N ALA A 153 9.73 1.40 4.98
CA ALA A 153 9.15 0.63 6.09
C ALA A 153 7.94 -0.18 5.60
N SER A 154 6.92 0.49 5.06
CA SER A 154 5.62 -0.14 4.79
C SER A 154 5.56 -1.03 3.54
N THR A 155 6.62 -1.07 2.74
CA THR A 155 6.74 -1.99 1.60
C THR A 155 7.94 -2.91 1.78
N LEU A 156 9.18 -2.38 1.71
CA LEU A 156 10.40 -3.22 1.75
C LEU A 156 10.49 -4.02 3.04
N GLY A 157 10.05 -3.44 4.16
CA GLY A 157 10.05 -4.12 5.45
C GLY A 157 9.10 -5.32 5.57
N THR A 158 8.17 -5.53 4.64
CA THR A 158 7.04 -6.47 4.82
C THR A 158 7.21 -7.82 4.10
N ALA A 159 8.11 -7.91 3.12
CA ALA A 159 8.42 -9.12 2.35
C ALA A 159 9.65 -8.90 1.46
N LEU A 160 10.22 -9.96 0.87
CA LEU A 160 11.32 -9.83 -0.09
C LEU A 160 10.79 -9.40 -1.46
N TRP A 161 10.41 -8.13 -1.58
CA TRP A 161 9.98 -7.61 -2.88
C TRP A 161 11.17 -7.49 -3.82
N SER A 162 10.86 -7.48 -5.11
CA SER A 162 11.86 -7.13 -6.13
C SER A 162 12.42 -5.71 -5.98
N HIS A 163 11.75 -4.85 -5.21
CA HIS A 163 12.23 -3.52 -4.87
C HIS A 163 13.43 -3.53 -3.90
N ASP A 164 13.52 -4.49 -2.98
CA ASP A 164 14.52 -4.50 -1.90
C ASP A 164 15.95 -4.45 -2.42
N LEU A 165 16.31 -5.47 -3.21
CA LEU A 165 17.63 -5.56 -3.82
C LEU A 165 17.82 -4.49 -4.91
N ALA A 166 16.76 -4.12 -5.63
CA ALA A 166 16.82 -3.04 -6.61
C ALA A 166 17.27 -1.71 -5.97
N VAL A 167 16.65 -1.33 -4.86
CA VAL A 167 16.96 -0.12 -4.09
C VAL A 167 18.36 -0.21 -3.47
N LEU A 168 18.77 -1.38 -2.98
CA LEU A 168 20.12 -1.60 -2.45
C LEU A 168 21.19 -1.31 -3.51
N PHE A 169 21.09 -1.93 -4.70
CA PHE A 169 22.07 -1.74 -5.77
C PHE A 169 21.97 -0.34 -6.40
N ALA A 170 20.78 0.23 -6.54
CA ALA A 170 20.60 1.61 -6.97
C ALA A 170 21.29 2.60 -6.02
N SER A 171 21.11 2.42 -4.70
CA SER A 171 21.76 3.24 -3.68
C SER A 171 23.28 3.07 -3.68
N LEU A 172 23.78 1.86 -3.95
CA LEU A 172 25.22 1.60 -4.10
C LEU A 172 25.79 2.32 -5.32
N ALA A 173 25.11 2.24 -6.47
CA ALA A 173 25.52 2.94 -7.68
C ALA A 173 25.56 4.46 -7.46
N ILE A 174 24.52 5.04 -6.86
CA ILE A 174 24.44 6.47 -6.53
C ILE A 174 25.57 6.88 -5.59
N TYR A 175 25.76 6.15 -4.48
CA TYR A 175 26.82 6.44 -3.51
C TYR A 175 28.20 6.41 -4.17
N LEU A 176 28.50 5.37 -4.94
CA LEU A 176 29.77 5.25 -5.65
C LEU A 176 29.93 6.40 -6.63
N ALA A 177 28.91 6.72 -7.43
CA ALA A 177 28.99 7.81 -8.40
C ALA A 177 29.33 9.15 -7.74
N LEU A 178 28.70 9.47 -6.61
CA LEU A 178 28.91 10.71 -5.86
C LEU A 178 30.22 10.75 -5.07
N ARG A 179 30.76 9.60 -4.66
CA ARG A 179 32.01 9.51 -3.91
C ARG A 179 33.20 9.94 -4.76
N GLU A 180 33.88 11.02 -4.38
CA GLU A 180 35.04 11.53 -5.11
C GLU A 180 36.33 10.74 -4.88
N ARG A 181 36.43 10.02 -3.75
CA ARG A 181 37.63 9.23 -3.44
C ARG A 181 37.86 8.16 -4.52
N PRO A 182 39.09 8.00 -5.02
CA PRO A 182 39.42 6.97 -5.98
C PRO A 182 39.13 5.58 -5.41
N LEU A 183 38.72 4.67 -6.29
CA LEU A 183 38.55 3.26 -6.01
C LEU A 183 38.86 2.53 -7.31
N THR A 184 39.83 1.62 -7.27
CA THR A 184 40.18 0.79 -8.43
C THR A 184 38.96 -0.05 -8.83
N GLY A 185 38.62 -0.09 -10.12
CA GLY A 185 37.44 -0.82 -10.61
C GLY A 185 36.09 -0.18 -10.27
N LYS A 186 36.05 1.07 -9.79
CA LYS A 186 34.81 1.80 -9.46
C LYS A 186 33.76 1.76 -10.58
N PHE A 187 34.18 1.90 -11.84
CA PHE A 187 33.29 1.87 -13.00
C PHE A 187 32.58 0.51 -13.13
N ALA A 188 33.27 -0.59 -12.85
CA ALA A 188 32.70 -1.94 -12.96
C ALA A 188 31.65 -2.16 -11.86
N LEU A 189 31.93 -1.73 -10.62
CA LEU A 189 30.95 -1.78 -9.54
C LEU A 189 29.70 -0.94 -9.84
N ILE A 190 29.87 0.25 -10.42
CA ILE A 190 28.73 1.09 -10.83
C ILE A 190 27.93 0.41 -11.93
N GLY A 191 28.57 -0.03 -13.02
CA GLY A 191 27.90 -0.70 -14.14
C GLY A 191 27.18 -1.97 -13.72
N ALA A 192 27.82 -2.81 -12.90
CA ALA A 192 27.21 -4.01 -12.33
C ALA A 192 26.04 -3.68 -11.41
N SER A 193 26.16 -2.66 -10.55
CA SER A 193 25.06 -2.25 -9.66
C SER A 193 23.86 -1.71 -10.45
N LEU A 194 24.08 -0.94 -11.51
CA LEU A 194 23.00 -0.49 -12.40
C LEU A 194 22.29 -1.67 -13.08
N PHE A 195 23.05 -2.66 -13.56
CA PHE A 195 22.49 -3.88 -14.15
C PHE A 195 21.73 -4.70 -13.11
N LEU A 196 22.27 -4.93 -11.91
CA LEU A 196 21.61 -5.71 -10.86
C LEU A 196 20.34 -5.02 -10.35
N ALA A 197 20.33 -3.69 -10.29
CA ALA A 197 19.12 -2.93 -9.99
C ALA A 197 18.04 -3.14 -11.07
N TYR A 198 18.41 -3.07 -12.35
CA TYR A 198 17.52 -3.39 -13.47
C TYR A 198 17.03 -4.84 -13.45
N LEU A 199 17.92 -5.79 -13.16
CA LEU A 199 17.62 -7.21 -13.10
C LEU A 199 16.61 -7.50 -11.98
N CYS A 200 16.68 -6.79 -10.86
CA CYS A 200 15.65 -6.87 -9.82
C CYS A 200 14.37 -6.15 -10.23
N ARG A 201 14.46 -4.97 -10.85
CA ARG A 201 13.32 -4.11 -11.21
C ARG A 201 13.54 -3.43 -12.56
N PRO A 202 12.76 -3.76 -13.61
CA PRO A 202 12.90 -3.14 -14.92
C PRO A 202 12.78 -1.60 -14.91
N SER A 203 11.99 -1.05 -13.98
CA SER A 203 11.86 0.39 -13.73
C SER A 203 13.20 1.08 -13.43
N MET A 204 14.17 0.37 -12.84
CA MET A 204 15.51 0.91 -12.57
C MET A 204 16.34 1.17 -13.83
N ALA A 205 15.88 0.76 -15.02
CA ALA A 205 16.46 1.21 -16.29
C ALA A 205 16.50 2.75 -16.40
N LEU A 206 15.57 3.45 -15.74
CA LEU A 206 15.48 4.92 -15.75
C LEU A 206 16.59 5.61 -14.97
N LEU A 207 17.18 4.94 -13.96
CA LEU A 207 18.28 5.49 -13.17
C LEU A 207 19.59 5.56 -13.97
N ALA A 208 19.86 4.53 -14.77
CA ALA A 208 21.11 4.39 -15.51
C ALA A 208 21.48 5.63 -16.36
N PRO A 209 20.61 6.16 -17.25
CA PRO A 209 20.96 7.33 -18.05
C PRO A 209 21.23 8.57 -17.21
N ALA A 210 20.45 8.80 -16.14
CA ALA A 210 20.66 9.95 -15.25
C ALA A 210 22.00 9.85 -14.49
N LEU A 211 22.35 8.67 -13.99
CA LEU A 211 23.60 8.44 -13.27
C LEU A 211 24.81 8.50 -14.21
N LEU A 212 24.72 7.93 -15.41
CA LEU A 212 25.78 7.99 -16.41
C LEU A 212 25.99 9.41 -16.94
N ALA A 213 24.92 10.19 -17.14
CA ALA A 213 25.02 11.61 -17.49
C ALA A 213 25.71 12.41 -16.37
N PHE A 214 25.38 12.14 -15.11
CA PHE A 214 26.09 12.72 -13.97
C PHE A 214 27.59 12.36 -14.00
N LEU A 215 27.93 11.09 -14.19
CA LEU A 215 29.33 10.65 -14.29
C LEU A 215 30.06 11.27 -15.47
N MET A 216 29.39 11.50 -16.60
CA MET A 216 29.99 12.12 -17.77
C MET A 216 30.58 13.50 -17.46
N THR A 217 29.94 14.25 -16.54
CA THR A 217 30.43 15.56 -16.09
C THR A 217 31.59 15.50 -15.11
N ARG A 218 31.89 14.32 -14.55
CA ARG A 218 32.99 14.11 -13.60
C ARG A 218 34.16 13.39 -14.25
N SER A 219 33.89 12.31 -14.98
CA SER A 219 34.86 11.49 -15.69
C SER A 219 34.17 10.70 -16.80
N TRP A 220 34.29 11.19 -18.04
CA TRP A 220 33.72 10.53 -19.22
C TRP A 220 34.24 9.08 -19.39
N LYS A 221 35.51 8.82 -19.08
CA LYS A 221 36.10 7.48 -19.12
C LYS A 221 35.40 6.52 -18.16
N THR A 222 35.14 6.99 -16.93
CA THR A 222 34.41 6.20 -15.92
C THR A 222 32.97 5.95 -16.36
N ALA A 223 32.31 6.95 -16.94
CA ALA A 223 30.95 6.83 -17.44
C ALA A 223 30.85 5.80 -18.58
N ILE A 224 31.70 5.90 -19.60
CA ILE A 224 31.72 4.94 -20.72
C ILE A 224 32.07 3.53 -20.22
N ALA A 225 33.09 3.38 -19.36
CA ALA A 225 33.47 2.08 -18.84
C ALA A 225 32.34 1.44 -18.00
N ALA A 226 31.63 2.22 -17.19
CA ALA A 226 30.46 1.74 -16.45
C ALA A 226 29.31 1.35 -17.39
N ALA A 227 29.06 2.14 -18.43
CA ALA A 227 28.04 1.84 -19.44
C ALA A 227 28.37 0.57 -20.23
N LEU A 228 29.64 0.33 -20.57
CA LEU A 228 30.09 -0.90 -21.24
C LEU A 228 29.90 -2.13 -20.34
N VAL A 229 30.20 -2.03 -19.05
CA VAL A 229 29.96 -3.13 -18.09
C VAL A 229 28.46 -3.41 -17.97
N GLN A 230 27.64 -2.37 -17.79
CA GLN A 230 26.19 -2.53 -17.72
C GLN A 230 25.63 -3.15 -19.02
N GLY A 231 26.02 -2.61 -20.18
CA GLY A 231 25.58 -3.08 -21.49
C GLY A 231 26.02 -4.50 -21.80
N GLY A 232 27.24 -4.88 -21.40
CA GLY A 232 27.74 -6.25 -21.50
C GLY A 232 26.92 -7.23 -20.67
N LEU A 233 26.61 -6.89 -19.41
CA LEU A 233 25.77 -7.73 -18.55
C LEU A 233 24.32 -7.82 -19.05
N LEU A 234 23.77 -6.72 -19.58
CA LEU A 234 22.45 -6.73 -20.21
C LEU A 234 22.44 -7.63 -21.46
N MET A 235 23.48 -7.57 -22.29
CA MET A 235 23.61 -8.45 -23.45
C MET A 235 23.66 -9.92 -23.02
N LEU A 236 24.43 -10.25 -21.98
CA LEU A 236 24.47 -11.61 -21.42
C LEU A 236 23.08 -12.07 -20.95
N PHE A 237 22.33 -11.19 -20.29
CA PHE A 237 20.96 -11.49 -19.86
C PHE A 237 20.01 -11.72 -21.04
N VAL A 238 20.12 -10.93 -22.10
CA VAL A 238 19.32 -11.10 -23.33
C VAL A 238 19.66 -12.42 -24.02
N LEU A 239 20.94 -12.73 -24.18
CA LEU A 239 21.40 -14.01 -24.77
C LEU A 239 20.91 -15.21 -23.95
N TRP A 240 21.01 -15.12 -22.62
CA TRP A 240 20.46 -16.14 -21.72
C TRP A 240 18.94 -16.26 -21.84
N SER A 241 18.22 -15.14 -21.92
CA SER A 241 16.76 -15.15 -22.08
C SER A 241 16.33 -15.79 -23.40
N PHE A 242 17.07 -15.57 -24.49
CA PHE A 242 16.81 -16.27 -25.75
C PHE A 242 17.00 -17.78 -25.62
N HIS A 243 18.07 -18.21 -24.94
CA HIS A 243 18.32 -19.62 -24.69
C HIS A 243 17.22 -20.27 -23.84
N GLU A 244 16.81 -19.61 -22.74
CA GLU A 244 15.85 -20.18 -21.78
C GLU A 244 14.39 -20.06 -22.24
N PHE A 245 13.99 -18.89 -22.73
CA PHE A 245 12.58 -18.56 -23.00
C PHE A 245 12.24 -18.48 -24.50
N GLY A 246 13.23 -18.51 -25.39
CA GLY A 246 13.04 -18.30 -26.83
C GLY A 246 12.71 -16.86 -27.21
N GLN A 247 12.99 -15.89 -26.33
CA GLN A 247 12.66 -14.47 -26.56
C GLN A 247 13.68 -13.54 -25.87
N PRO A 248 13.83 -12.27 -26.31
CA PRO A 248 14.94 -11.42 -25.86
C PRO A 248 14.93 -11.07 -24.37
N LEU A 249 13.76 -11.02 -23.74
CA LEU A 249 13.61 -10.72 -22.31
C LEU A 249 12.45 -11.53 -21.73
N PRO A 250 12.48 -11.92 -20.44
CA PRO A 250 11.35 -12.59 -19.81
C PRO A 250 10.09 -11.69 -19.79
N ASP A 251 8.89 -12.26 -19.73
CA ASP A 251 7.64 -11.54 -19.96
C ASP A 251 7.44 -10.32 -19.04
N TYR A 252 7.89 -10.41 -17.78
CA TYR A 252 7.83 -9.32 -16.83
C TYR A 252 8.67 -8.09 -17.24
N TYR A 253 9.76 -8.30 -17.99
CA TYR A 253 10.68 -7.24 -18.42
C TYR A 253 10.25 -6.56 -19.73
N LEU A 254 9.22 -7.08 -20.40
CA LEU A 254 8.69 -6.50 -21.63
C LEU A 254 7.87 -5.23 -21.35
N PRO A 255 7.85 -4.24 -22.28
CA PRO A 255 7.22 -2.93 -22.06
C PRO A 255 5.69 -2.92 -22.08
N LYS A 256 5.01 -4.10 -22.07
CA LYS A 256 3.55 -4.23 -22.04
C LYS A 256 2.90 -3.49 -20.86
N ARG A 257 3.69 -3.24 -19.81
CA ARG A 257 3.29 -2.51 -18.60
C ARG A 257 3.20 -0.99 -18.77
N LEU A 258 3.31 -0.45 -19.98
CA LEU A 258 3.19 0.99 -20.27
C LEU A 258 1.91 1.36 -21.04
N GLU A 259 1.02 0.39 -21.25
CA GLU A 259 -0.19 0.52 -22.07
C GLU A 259 -1.40 1.07 -21.28
N GLY A 260 -1.20 1.61 -20.09
CA GLY A 260 -2.27 2.13 -19.24
C GLY A 260 -2.98 3.35 -19.83
N THR A 261 -4.31 3.33 -19.78
CA THR A 261 -5.17 4.38 -20.34
C THR A 261 -5.52 5.49 -19.33
N GLN A 262 -5.43 5.22 -18.03
CA GLN A 262 -5.84 6.13 -16.95
C GLN A 262 -4.72 7.08 -16.46
N PHE A 263 -3.93 7.64 -17.37
CA PHE A 263 -2.71 8.38 -17.01
C PHE A 263 -2.94 9.56 -16.06
N ALA A 264 -3.93 10.42 -16.31
CA ALA A 264 -4.21 11.58 -15.47
C ALA A 264 -4.68 11.19 -14.06
N THR A 265 -5.57 10.20 -13.98
CA THR A 265 -6.03 9.60 -12.72
C THR A 265 -4.86 9.00 -11.94
N ALA A 266 -3.97 8.29 -12.62
CA ALA A 266 -2.79 7.68 -12.03
C ALA A 266 -1.75 8.70 -11.53
N LEU A 267 -1.59 9.84 -12.23
CA LEU A 267 -0.74 10.94 -11.76
C LEU A 267 -1.23 11.45 -10.40
N TYR A 268 -2.51 11.87 -10.32
CA TYR A 268 -3.09 12.29 -9.06
C TYR A 268 -3.06 11.16 -8.01
N GLY A 269 -3.39 9.94 -8.44
CA GLY A 269 -3.31 8.70 -7.69
C GLY A 269 -1.99 8.50 -6.95
N ASN A 270 -0.89 8.43 -7.70
CA ASN A 270 0.44 8.13 -7.18
C ASN A 270 1.07 9.29 -6.39
N LEU A 271 0.58 10.52 -6.57
CA LEU A 271 1.16 11.68 -5.90
C LEU A 271 0.37 12.14 -4.67
N LEU A 272 -0.96 12.21 -4.80
CA LEU A 272 -1.83 12.93 -3.86
C LEU A 272 -3.05 12.12 -3.36
N SER A 273 -3.33 10.92 -3.86
CA SER A 273 -4.49 10.16 -3.36
C SER A 273 -4.34 9.74 -1.88
N PRO A 274 -5.45 9.61 -1.13
CA PRO A 274 -5.44 9.14 0.25
C PRO A 274 -4.93 7.70 0.39
N ALA A 275 -5.06 6.87 -0.66
CA ALA A 275 -4.68 5.48 -0.61
C ALA A 275 -3.24 5.20 -1.09
N ARG A 276 -2.71 5.98 -2.04
CA ARG A 276 -1.42 5.68 -2.72
C ARG A 276 -0.48 6.88 -2.87
N GLY A 277 -0.91 8.09 -2.52
CA GLY A 277 -0.17 9.31 -2.81
C GLY A 277 1.16 9.43 -2.06
N LEU A 278 2.28 9.55 -2.79
CA LEU A 278 3.60 9.73 -2.19
C LEU A 278 3.66 10.90 -1.20
N LEU A 279 3.06 12.03 -1.54
CA LEU A 279 3.11 13.25 -0.71
C LEU A 279 2.08 13.21 0.44
N VAL A 280 1.16 12.26 0.41
CA VAL A 280 0.24 11.99 1.53
C VAL A 280 0.93 11.11 2.56
N TYR A 281 1.62 10.05 2.13
CA TYR A 281 2.29 9.12 3.04
C TYR A 281 3.66 9.64 3.49
N SER A 282 4.37 10.37 2.63
CA SER A 282 5.72 10.90 2.88
C SER A 282 5.83 12.41 2.62
N PRO A 283 5.00 13.28 3.22
CA PRO A 283 4.98 14.71 2.95
C PRO A 283 6.32 15.43 3.16
N PHE A 284 7.25 14.90 3.96
CA PHE A 284 8.59 15.50 4.09
C PHE A 284 9.36 15.56 2.75
N LEU A 285 9.00 14.72 1.78
CA LEU A 285 9.56 14.73 0.41
C LEU A 285 9.06 15.92 -0.45
N LEU A 286 8.10 16.70 0.04
CA LEU A 286 7.76 18.01 -0.56
C LEU A 286 8.95 18.97 -0.52
N LEU A 287 9.83 18.83 0.47
CA LEU A 287 10.93 19.75 0.70
C LEU A 287 11.81 19.99 -0.55
N PRO A 288 12.44 18.96 -1.14
CA PRO A 288 13.28 19.17 -2.33
C PRO A 288 12.50 19.68 -3.54
N ILE A 289 11.18 19.44 -3.62
CA ILE A 289 10.30 19.94 -4.68
C ILE A 289 10.07 21.45 -4.51
N LEU A 290 9.68 21.88 -3.31
CA LEU A 290 9.46 23.30 -3.00
C LEU A 290 10.74 24.12 -3.11
N CYS A 291 11.89 23.53 -2.76
CA CYS A 291 13.18 24.19 -2.89
C CYS A 291 13.78 24.11 -4.31
N LEU A 292 13.13 23.49 -5.28
CA LEU A 292 13.69 23.27 -6.62
C LEU A 292 14.18 24.57 -7.29
N PRO A 293 13.44 25.70 -7.32
CA PRO A 293 13.93 26.94 -7.93
C PRO A 293 15.23 27.44 -7.28
N PHE A 294 15.32 27.37 -5.95
CA PHE A 294 16.52 27.71 -5.21
C PHE A 294 17.68 26.75 -5.49
N LEU A 295 17.40 25.45 -5.59
CA LEU A 295 18.39 24.43 -5.92
C LEU A 295 18.92 24.61 -7.33
N LEU A 296 18.06 24.91 -8.31
CA LEU A 296 18.48 25.21 -9.69
C LEU A 296 19.42 26.42 -9.73
N TRP A 297 19.15 27.47 -8.95
CA TRP A 297 20.02 28.62 -8.85
C TRP A 297 21.37 28.29 -8.19
N LYS A 298 21.35 27.63 -7.01
CA LYS A 298 22.56 27.32 -6.23
C LYS A 298 23.42 26.23 -6.89
N GLN A 299 22.80 25.26 -7.54
CA GLN A 299 23.45 24.12 -8.22
C GLN A 299 23.49 24.30 -9.75
N LYS A 300 23.41 25.54 -10.27
CA LYS A 300 23.43 25.81 -11.72
C LYS A 300 24.64 25.21 -12.46
N ARG A 301 25.77 25.02 -11.77
CA ARG A 301 27.00 24.39 -12.31
C ARG A 301 27.02 22.85 -12.15
N ASN A 302 26.02 22.27 -11.49
CA ASN A 302 25.92 20.85 -11.18
C ASN A 302 24.49 20.34 -11.44
N LEU A 303 23.86 20.81 -12.52
CA LEU A 303 22.53 20.37 -12.97
C LEU A 303 22.39 18.83 -13.08
N PRO A 304 23.41 18.05 -13.52
CA PRO A 304 23.32 16.60 -13.52
C PRO A 304 23.07 15.99 -12.13
N LEU A 305 23.52 16.62 -11.04
CA LEU A 305 23.17 16.19 -9.69
C LEU A 305 21.67 16.34 -9.43
N LEU A 306 21.06 17.42 -9.91
CA LEU A 306 19.62 17.63 -9.77
C LEU A 306 18.82 16.67 -10.66
N ILE A 307 19.34 16.32 -11.85
CA ILE A 307 18.74 15.27 -12.68
C ILE A 307 18.82 13.91 -11.97
N LEU A 308 19.95 13.60 -11.34
CA LEU A 308 20.11 12.38 -10.53
C LEU A 308 19.28 12.41 -9.23
N ALA A 309 18.98 13.57 -8.67
CA ALA A 309 18.20 13.68 -7.44
C ALA A 309 16.68 13.77 -7.68
N LEU A 310 16.24 14.44 -8.75
CA LEU A 310 14.84 14.82 -8.96
C LEU A 310 14.36 14.58 -10.39
N GLY A 311 15.25 14.58 -11.38
CA GLY A 311 14.90 14.32 -12.78
C GLY A 311 14.45 12.89 -13.05
N TRP A 312 15.24 11.88 -12.66
CA TRP A 312 14.82 10.48 -12.86
C TRP A 312 13.69 10.03 -11.94
N PRO A 313 13.54 10.50 -10.67
CA PRO A 313 12.34 10.23 -9.88
C PRO A 313 11.07 10.80 -10.52
N LEU A 314 11.16 11.98 -11.14
CA LEU A 314 10.07 12.55 -11.92
C LEU A 314 9.74 11.66 -13.12
N LEU A 315 10.76 11.23 -13.88
CA LEU A 315 10.54 10.31 -15.00
C LEU A 315 9.93 8.99 -14.54
N HIS A 316 10.41 8.42 -13.44
CA HIS A 316 9.85 7.22 -12.82
C HIS A 316 8.38 7.39 -12.46
N TYR A 317 8.02 8.50 -11.79
CA TYR A 317 6.63 8.84 -11.48
C TYR A 317 5.73 8.90 -12.73
N LEU A 318 6.21 9.53 -13.80
CA LEU A 318 5.48 9.58 -15.07
C LEU A 318 5.34 8.17 -15.68
N THR A 319 6.39 7.36 -15.63
CA THR A 319 6.38 5.99 -16.16
C THR A 319 5.44 5.08 -15.39
N VAL A 320 5.49 5.06 -14.05
CA VAL A 320 4.60 4.20 -13.25
C VAL A 320 3.14 4.64 -13.31
N SER A 321 2.87 5.91 -13.63
CA SER A 321 1.51 6.40 -13.89
C SER A 321 0.94 5.93 -15.24
N ARG A 322 1.76 5.32 -16.10
CA ARG A 322 1.32 4.61 -17.32
C ARG A 322 1.07 3.12 -17.09
N PHE A 323 1.27 2.63 -15.88
CA PHE A 323 1.00 1.23 -15.56
C PHE A 323 -0.52 0.98 -15.55
N PRO A 324 -1.04 -0.05 -16.26
CA PRO A 324 -2.48 -0.33 -16.29
C PRO A 324 -3.10 -0.47 -14.89
N HIS A 325 -2.40 -1.17 -13.99
CA HIS A 325 -2.77 -1.30 -12.58
C HIS A 325 -2.02 -0.27 -11.71
N TRP A 326 -2.20 1.01 -12.01
CA TRP A 326 -1.42 2.10 -11.40
C TRP A 326 -1.49 2.16 -9.87
N TRP A 327 -2.53 1.60 -9.25
CA TRP A 327 -2.69 1.57 -7.80
C TRP A 327 -1.94 0.44 -7.11
N ALA A 328 -1.24 -0.40 -7.87
CA ALA A 328 -0.41 -1.49 -7.38
C ALA A 328 -1.17 -2.53 -6.56
N GLY A 329 -2.42 -2.84 -6.92
CA GLY A 329 -3.23 -3.84 -6.21
C GLY A 329 -3.39 -3.55 -4.71
N TRP A 330 -3.41 -4.60 -3.89
CA TRP A 330 -3.64 -4.55 -2.44
C TRP A 330 -2.44 -4.08 -1.62
N SER A 331 -1.75 -3.05 -2.10
CA SER A 331 -0.61 -2.45 -1.41
C SER A 331 -1.04 -1.46 -0.33
N TYR A 332 -0.13 -1.14 0.59
CA TYR A 332 -0.28 0.00 1.48
C TYR A 332 0.60 1.16 1.02
N GLY A 333 -0.01 2.34 0.81
CA GLY A 333 0.70 3.56 0.47
C GLY A 333 1.36 3.54 -0.92
N SER A 334 2.42 4.34 -1.06
CA SER A 334 3.02 4.68 -2.36
C SER A 334 4.02 3.64 -2.88
N ARG A 335 3.62 2.35 -2.96
CA ARG A 335 4.49 1.22 -3.36
C ARG A 335 5.24 1.48 -4.67
N LEU A 336 4.57 2.00 -5.71
CA LEU A 336 5.22 2.23 -7.00
C LEU A 336 6.31 3.31 -6.96
N MET A 337 6.30 4.19 -5.96
CA MET A 337 7.29 5.25 -5.81
C MET A 337 8.52 4.82 -5.01
N VAL A 338 8.55 3.60 -4.46
CA VAL A 338 9.68 3.07 -3.67
C VAL A 338 11.00 3.16 -4.44
N ASP A 339 10.97 2.79 -5.73
CA ASP A 339 12.15 2.80 -6.57
C ASP A 339 12.75 4.20 -6.71
N ALA A 340 11.94 5.26 -6.67
CA ALA A 340 12.37 6.66 -6.83
C ALA A 340 12.98 7.28 -5.56
N LEU A 341 12.78 6.65 -4.40
CA LEU A 341 13.17 7.19 -3.10
C LEU A 341 14.69 7.47 -2.94
N PRO A 342 15.64 6.68 -3.50
CA PRO A 342 17.07 7.02 -3.39
C PRO A 342 17.39 8.40 -3.95
N GLY A 343 16.78 8.76 -5.09
CA GLY A 343 16.92 10.08 -5.69
C GLY A 343 16.27 11.17 -4.84
N LEU A 344 15.02 10.97 -4.41
CA LEU A 344 14.29 11.95 -3.62
C LEU A 344 14.96 12.23 -2.26
N LEU A 345 15.51 11.21 -1.61
CA LEU A 345 16.29 11.35 -0.37
C LEU A 345 17.64 12.05 -0.61
N LEU A 346 18.30 11.79 -1.74
CA LEU A 346 19.46 12.56 -2.18
C LEU A 346 19.10 14.05 -2.37
N GLY A 347 17.98 14.34 -3.06
CA GLY A 347 17.48 15.70 -3.22
C GLY A 347 17.18 16.39 -1.90
N THR A 348 16.60 15.65 -0.95
CA THR A 348 16.35 16.11 0.42
C THR A 348 17.66 16.43 1.14
N ALA A 349 18.69 15.58 1.03
CA ALA A 349 20.00 15.84 1.62
C ALA A 349 20.68 17.08 1.03
N VAL A 350 20.66 17.22 -0.29
CA VAL A 350 21.23 18.39 -1.00
C VAL A 350 20.48 19.67 -0.61
N CYS A 351 19.16 19.60 -0.46
CA CYS A 351 18.33 20.70 0.02
C CYS A 351 18.70 21.13 1.44
N LEU A 352 18.72 20.18 2.38
CA LEU A 352 19.08 20.42 3.78
C LEU A 352 20.49 21.03 3.91
N ALA A 353 21.45 20.60 3.10
CA ALA A 353 22.81 21.14 3.08
C ALA A 353 22.89 22.54 2.44
N SER A 354 21.99 22.85 1.51
CA SER A 354 21.99 24.11 0.76
C SER A 354 21.36 25.26 1.53
N LEU A 355 20.58 24.99 2.57
CA LEU A 355 19.88 25.99 3.37
C LEU A 355 20.70 26.35 4.62
N GLU A 356 21.42 27.48 4.55
CA GLU A 356 22.42 27.91 5.55
C GLU A 356 21.84 28.15 6.95
N LYS A 357 20.60 28.62 7.04
CA LYS A 357 19.83 28.71 8.29
C LYS A 357 18.36 28.47 8.00
N TRP A 358 17.85 27.38 8.51
CA TRP A 358 16.42 27.16 8.53
C TRP A 358 15.77 28.05 9.59
N ARG A 359 14.68 28.74 9.22
CA ARG A 359 13.86 29.45 10.21
C ARG A 359 13.20 28.40 11.10
N ARG A 360 13.13 28.68 12.42
CA ARG A 360 12.45 27.83 13.40
C ARG A 360 11.08 27.27 12.93
N PRO A 361 10.17 28.06 12.33
CA PRO A 361 8.89 27.52 11.83
C PRO A 361 9.06 26.48 10.71
N ALA A 362 10.04 26.63 9.81
CA ALA A 362 10.27 25.67 8.73
C ALA A 362 10.82 24.33 9.27
N LEU A 363 11.69 24.38 10.28
CA LEU A 363 12.14 23.18 10.99
C LEU A 363 11.01 22.50 11.75
N ALA A 364 10.17 23.28 12.43
CA ALA A 364 9.01 22.76 13.15
C ALA A 364 8.03 22.07 12.19
N LEU A 365 7.71 22.71 11.06
CA LEU A 365 6.87 22.12 10.03
C LEU A 365 7.50 20.83 9.48
N PHE A 366 8.79 20.86 9.11
CA PHE A 366 9.49 19.65 8.63
C PHE A 366 9.45 18.52 9.65
N ALA A 367 9.65 18.83 10.95
CA ALA A 367 9.58 17.83 12.02
C ALA A 367 8.17 17.25 12.20
N VAL A 368 7.12 18.08 12.09
CA VAL A 368 5.73 17.60 12.13
C VAL A 368 5.42 16.69 10.94
N LEU A 369 5.81 17.09 9.73
CA LEU A 369 5.62 16.26 8.52
C LEU A 369 6.41 14.95 8.62
N ALA A 370 7.63 15.00 9.15
CA ALA A 370 8.47 13.82 9.39
C ALA A 370 7.84 12.88 10.43
N ALA A 371 7.34 13.40 11.55
CA ALA A 371 6.68 12.60 12.58
C ALA A 371 5.39 11.94 12.04
N PHE A 372 4.59 12.68 11.28
CA PHE A 372 3.41 12.15 10.61
C PHE A 372 3.77 11.04 9.62
N SER A 373 4.80 11.24 8.80
CA SER A 373 5.33 10.23 7.88
C SER A 373 5.78 8.94 8.59
N ILE A 374 6.46 9.06 9.73
CA ILE A 374 6.88 7.93 10.55
C ILE A 374 5.67 7.19 11.12
N PHE A 375 4.66 7.91 11.59
CA PHE A 375 3.41 7.30 12.05
C PHE A 375 2.70 6.54 10.93
N VAL A 376 2.55 7.14 9.75
CA VAL A 376 1.81 6.56 8.62
C VAL A 376 2.54 5.34 8.03
N ASN A 377 3.85 5.39 7.82
CA ASN A 377 4.56 4.26 7.20
C ASN A 377 5.07 3.26 8.24
N GLY A 378 5.66 3.74 9.32
CA GLY A 378 6.28 2.89 10.34
C GLY A 378 5.28 2.25 11.30
N TYR A 379 4.28 3.00 11.79
CA TYR A 379 3.27 2.43 12.69
C TYR A 379 2.08 1.84 11.93
N GLN A 380 1.34 2.68 11.20
CA GLN A 380 0.15 2.23 10.49
C GLN A 380 0.48 1.20 9.41
N GLY A 381 1.52 1.42 8.60
CA GLY A 381 1.91 0.48 7.55
C GLY A 381 2.32 -0.91 8.06
N LEU A 382 3.02 -0.98 9.20
CA LEU A 382 3.55 -2.25 9.73
C LEU A 382 2.62 -2.97 10.71
N TYR A 383 1.77 -2.24 11.45
CA TYR A 383 1.01 -2.81 12.57
C TYR A 383 -0.52 -2.76 12.40
N ASN A 384 -1.03 -1.93 11.50
CA ASN A 384 -2.47 -1.82 11.30
C ASN A 384 -2.98 -2.86 10.31
N THR A 385 -3.56 -3.95 10.82
CA THR A 385 -4.12 -5.04 10.02
C THR A 385 -5.38 -4.64 9.26
N TYR A 386 -6.10 -3.61 9.71
CA TYR A 386 -7.26 -3.07 9.00
C TYR A 386 -6.88 -2.33 7.72
N ALA A 387 -5.61 -1.92 7.58
CA ALA A 387 -5.14 -1.32 6.34
C ALA A 387 -5.08 -2.34 5.18
N LEU A 388 -4.85 -3.62 5.48
CA LEU A 388 -4.94 -4.70 4.49
C LEU A 388 -6.41 -5.01 4.14
N GLN A 389 -7.28 -5.11 5.15
CA GLN A 389 -8.72 -5.35 4.95
C GLN A 389 -9.38 -4.23 4.13
N TRP A 390 -8.90 -2.99 4.27
CA TRP A 390 -9.38 -1.85 3.51
C TRP A 390 -9.28 -2.07 1.99
N ASN A 391 -8.23 -2.77 1.52
CA ASN A 391 -8.07 -3.11 0.11
C ASN A 391 -9.01 -4.24 -0.33
N ALA A 392 -9.30 -5.18 0.57
CA ALA A 392 -10.02 -6.41 0.24
C ALA A 392 -11.54 -6.25 0.24
N ALA A 393 -12.08 -5.37 1.09
CA ALA A 393 -13.52 -5.26 1.32
C ALA A 393 -13.98 -3.79 1.43
N PRO A 394 -14.78 -3.30 0.47
CA PRO A 394 -14.92 -3.82 -0.90
C PRO A 394 -13.58 -3.92 -1.63
N ASN A 395 -13.48 -4.86 -2.56
CA ASN A 395 -12.26 -5.11 -3.32
C ASN A 395 -11.93 -3.91 -4.21
N ILE A 396 -10.80 -3.26 -3.97
CA ILE A 396 -10.38 -2.06 -4.70
C ILE A 396 -10.01 -2.34 -6.17
N ASP A 397 -9.75 -3.60 -6.53
CA ASP A 397 -9.47 -3.96 -7.92
C ASP A 397 -10.77 -3.94 -8.77
N GLU A 398 -11.92 -4.11 -8.12
CA GLU A 398 -13.25 -3.97 -8.71
C GLU A 398 -13.80 -2.54 -8.56
N HIS A 399 -13.43 -1.86 -7.47
CA HIS A 399 -13.88 -0.50 -7.10
C HIS A 399 -12.72 0.49 -6.92
N PRO A 400 -11.95 0.79 -7.98
CA PRO A 400 -10.75 1.63 -7.89
C PRO A 400 -11.05 3.10 -7.53
N GLU A 401 -12.29 3.57 -7.69
CA GLU A 401 -12.73 4.89 -7.25
C GLU A 401 -12.53 5.12 -5.74
N LEU A 402 -12.56 4.05 -4.94
CA LEU A 402 -12.38 4.12 -3.49
C LEU A 402 -10.95 4.51 -3.08
N LEU A 403 -9.99 4.40 -3.98
CA LEU A 403 -8.61 4.90 -3.79
C LEU A 403 -8.55 6.41 -3.56
N PHE A 404 -9.62 7.12 -3.92
CA PHE A 404 -9.75 8.56 -3.80
C PHE A 404 -10.66 9.01 -2.64
N ASP A 405 -11.17 8.07 -1.81
CA ASP A 405 -12.05 8.42 -0.69
C ASP A 405 -11.25 8.96 0.52
N TRP A 406 -11.22 10.28 0.61
CA TRP A 406 -10.61 11.00 1.73
C TRP A 406 -11.38 10.86 3.06
N SER A 407 -12.62 10.38 3.02
CA SER A 407 -13.41 10.15 4.22
C SER A 407 -12.88 8.94 5.00
N TYR A 408 -12.31 7.95 4.31
CA TYR A 408 -11.81 6.71 4.86
C TYR A 408 -10.41 6.35 4.31
N PRO A 409 -9.36 7.15 4.60
CA PRO A 409 -8.02 6.83 4.14
C PRO A 409 -7.48 5.58 4.85
N PRO A 410 -6.71 4.70 4.17
CA PRO A 410 -6.21 3.45 4.76
C PRO A 410 -5.38 3.64 6.03
N PHE A 411 -4.57 4.70 6.10
CA PHE A 411 -3.70 5.00 7.24
C PHE A 411 -4.45 5.47 8.50
N LEU A 412 -5.77 5.73 8.40
CA LEU A 412 -6.64 5.97 9.55
C LEU A 412 -7.66 4.84 9.75
N ASN A 413 -7.55 3.74 9.00
CA ASN A 413 -8.56 2.69 9.08
C ASN A 413 -8.48 1.96 10.43
N THR A 414 -9.63 1.75 11.03
CA THR A 414 -9.81 0.99 12.29
C THR A 414 -10.96 0.03 12.07
N GLN A 415 -11.22 -0.89 13.03
CA GLN A 415 -12.38 -1.77 12.94
C GLN A 415 -13.69 -0.99 12.74
N HIS A 416 -13.91 0.04 13.55
CA HIS A 416 -15.11 0.89 13.47
C HIS A 416 -15.22 1.57 12.11
N ARG A 417 -14.14 2.21 11.67
CA ARG A 417 -14.12 2.93 10.38
C ARG A 417 -14.26 2.00 9.18
N GLN A 418 -13.75 0.77 9.30
CA GLN A 418 -13.93 -0.27 8.29
C GLN A 418 -15.42 -0.64 8.19
N GLN A 419 -16.09 -0.82 9.33
CA GLN A 419 -17.52 -1.12 9.35
C GLN A 419 -18.34 0.05 8.75
N GLU A 420 -18.12 1.28 9.20
CA GLU A 420 -18.80 2.47 8.66
C GLU A 420 -18.60 2.61 7.14
N ARG A 421 -17.39 2.31 6.65
CA ARG A 421 -17.09 2.31 5.21
C ARG A 421 -17.85 1.21 4.48
N LEU A 422 -17.92 0.00 5.03
CA LEU A 422 -18.67 -1.11 4.44
C LEU A 422 -20.15 -0.79 4.39
N ASP A 423 -20.74 -0.28 5.47
CA ASP A 423 -22.15 0.09 5.53
C ASP A 423 -22.45 1.17 4.49
N ARG A 424 -21.60 2.21 4.41
CA ARG A 424 -21.70 3.25 3.37
C ARG A 424 -21.63 2.67 1.96
N PHE A 425 -20.70 1.75 1.72
CA PHE A 425 -20.52 1.13 0.41
C PHE A 425 -21.74 0.26 0.04
N HIS A 426 -22.20 -0.60 0.95
CA HIS A 426 -23.39 -1.44 0.77
C HIS A 426 -24.62 -0.59 0.45
N LEU A 427 -24.85 0.49 1.20
CA LEU A 427 -25.91 1.45 0.89
C LEU A 427 -25.73 2.09 -0.49
N ALA A 428 -24.50 2.38 -0.93
CA ALA A 428 -24.23 2.97 -2.23
C ALA A 428 -24.44 2.01 -3.40
N VAL A 429 -24.16 0.71 -3.25
CA VAL A 429 -24.30 -0.29 -4.33
C VAL A 429 -25.60 -1.10 -4.27
N MET A 430 -26.37 -0.99 -3.19
CA MET A 430 -27.69 -1.62 -3.03
C MET A 430 -28.57 -1.34 -4.27
N PRO A 431 -29.15 -2.36 -4.91
CA PRO A 431 -30.02 -2.16 -6.05
C PRO A 431 -31.36 -1.55 -5.61
N PRO A 432 -32.01 -0.76 -6.47
CA PRO A 432 -33.33 -0.24 -6.16
C PRO A 432 -34.40 -1.34 -6.17
N LEU A 433 -35.36 -1.22 -5.27
CA LEU A 433 -36.59 -2.00 -5.28
C LEU A 433 -37.56 -1.39 -6.30
N GLN A 434 -38.23 -2.25 -7.07
CA GLN A 434 -39.16 -1.87 -8.12
C GLN A 434 -40.58 -2.40 -7.84
N GLY A 435 -41.60 -1.65 -8.27
CA GLY A 435 -43.00 -2.06 -8.16
C GLY A 435 -43.53 -1.96 -6.72
N LYS A 436 -44.35 -2.94 -6.30
CA LYS A 436 -44.83 -3.03 -4.90
C LYS A 436 -43.68 -3.45 -4.00
N VAL A 437 -43.15 -2.49 -3.25
CA VAL A 437 -41.97 -2.70 -2.42
C VAL A 437 -42.40 -3.47 -1.18
N ARG A 438 -41.87 -4.69 -1.00
CA ARG A 438 -42.02 -5.49 0.22
C ARG A 438 -40.64 -5.81 0.74
N ILE A 439 -40.26 -5.19 1.85
CA ILE A 439 -38.98 -5.36 2.53
C ILE A 439 -39.24 -6.28 3.72
N THR A 440 -38.94 -7.56 3.55
CA THR A 440 -38.98 -8.54 4.65
C THR A 440 -37.77 -8.40 5.55
N TYR A 441 -37.81 -9.00 6.73
CA TYR A 441 -36.71 -9.02 7.71
C TYR A 441 -35.37 -9.55 7.14
N ASP A 442 -35.39 -10.27 6.02
CA ASP A 442 -34.23 -10.85 5.34
C ASP A 442 -33.95 -10.24 3.96
N GLU A 443 -34.60 -9.13 3.60
CA GLU A 443 -34.46 -8.50 2.29
C GLU A 443 -32.99 -8.14 2.00
N PRO A 444 -32.36 -8.78 0.99
CA PRO A 444 -30.94 -8.56 0.69
C PRO A 444 -30.65 -7.14 0.15
N ASN A 445 -31.67 -6.45 -0.37
CA ASN A 445 -31.55 -5.10 -0.91
C ASN A 445 -32.09 -4.03 0.07
N ALA A 446 -31.99 -4.29 1.37
CA ALA A 446 -32.27 -3.34 2.43
C ALA A 446 -31.16 -3.36 3.49
N GLY A 447 -30.89 -2.20 4.07
CA GLY A 447 -29.93 -2.00 5.15
C GLY A 447 -30.64 -1.98 6.49
N PHE A 448 -30.21 -2.84 7.41
CA PHE A 448 -30.79 -2.97 8.75
C PHE A 448 -29.75 -2.51 9.79
N ASP A 449 -29.72 -1.21 10.09
CA ASP A 449 -28.84 -0.63 11.12
C ASP A 449 -29.55 -0.58 12.48
N GLY A 450 -28.88 -1.02 13.55
CA GLY A 450 -29.48 -1.19 14.87
C GLY A 450 -30.52 -2.32 14.93
N PHE A 451 -30.36 -3.39 14.13
CA PHE A 451 -31.19 -4.59 14.19
C PHE A 451 -30.36 -5.83 14.56
N SER A 452 -30.97 -6.76 15.28
CA SER A 452 -30.38 -8.04 15.64
C SER A 452 -30.12 -8.92 14.41
N VAL A 453 -29.43 -10.04 14.65
CA VAL A 453 -29.42 -11.17 13.72
C VAL A 453 -30.84 -11.63 13.40
N ILE A 454 -31.01 -12.30 12.26
CA ILE A 454 -32.28 -12.88 11.84
C ILE A 454 -32.67 -13.98 12.83
N GLU A 455 -33.88 -13.86 13.38
CA GLU A 455 -34.54 -14.89 14.16
C GLU A 455 -35.70 -15.48 13.33
N ASN A 456 -36.53 -16.35 13.92
CA ASN A 456 -37.56 -17.09 13.19
C ASN A 456 -38.67 -16.18 12.62
N GLY A 457 -38.42 -15.57 11.47
CA GLY A 457 -39.35 -14.71 10.75
C GLY A 457 -39.28 -13.21 11.05
N PHE A 458 -38.26 -12.74 11.78
CA PHE A 458 -38.12 -11.33 12.15
C PHE A 458 -36.68 -10.94 12.55
N ARG A 459 -36.45 -9.64 12.74
CA ARG A 459 -35.29 -9.07 13.46
C ARG A 459 -35.76 -8.17 14.59
N TRP A 460 -35.14 -8.25 15.75
CA TRP A 460 -35.37 -7.23 16.79
C TRP A 460 -34.64 -5.94 16.45
N THR A 461 -35.24 -4.79 16.76
CA THR A 461 -34.50 -3.55 16.94
C THR A 461 -33.62 -3.68 18.19
N GLU A 462 -32.34 -3.35 18.08
CA GLU A 462 -31.38 -3.32 19.20
C GLU A 462 -31.08 -1.88 19.63
N GLY A 463 -31.28 -1.60 20.91
CA GLY A 463 -31.19 -0.25 21.48
C GLY A 463 -32.50 0.53 21.35
N THR A 464 -32.40 1.85 21.53
CA THR A 464 -33.56 2.77 21.50
C THR A 464 -33.79 3.41 20.12
N ALA A 465 -32.94 3.09 19.14
CA ALA A 465 -33.02 3.62 17.79
C ALA A 465 -32.50 2.61 16.76
N SER A 466 -33.20 2.48 15.63
CA SER A 466 -32.81 1.61 14.53
C SER A 466 -33.20 2.26 13.20
N THR A 467 -32.48 1.97 12.12
CA THR A 467 -32.71 2.56 10.80
C THR A 467 -32.83 1.47 9.75
N LEU A 468 -33.96 1.46 9.04
CA LEU A 468 -34.15 0.69 7.82
C LEU A 468 -33.84 1.57 6.60
N SER A 469 -32.88 1.16 5.78
CA SER A 469 -32.49 1.85 4.56
C SER A 469 -32.84 1.03 3.33
N PHE A 470 -33.41 1.64 2.29
CA PHE A 470 -33.73 0.95 1.05
C PHE A 470 -33.68 1.93 -0.13
N LYS A 471 -33.38 1.43 -1.33
CA LYS A 471 -33.45 2.25 -2.54
C LYS A 471 -34.74 2.03 -3.29
N LEU A 472 -35.26 3.10 -3.87
CA LEU A 472 -36.41 3.07 -4.75
C LEU A 472 -36.03 3.53 -6.16
N GLU A 473 -36.73 2.99 -7.15
CA GLU A 473 -36.77 3.50 -8.51
C GLU A 473 -38.24 3.64 -8.92
N ASN A 474 -38.58 4.77 -9.57
CA ASN A 474 -39.95 5.14 -9.89
C ASN A 474 -40.84 5.34 -8.65
N ALA A 475 -40.31 5.97 -7.60
CA ALA A 475 -41.03 6.27 -6.36
C ALA A 475 -42.33 7.06 -6.61
N SER A 476 -42.42 7.82 -7.71
CA SER A 476 -43.63 8.53 -8.16
C SER A 476 -44.82 7.61 -8.47
N THR A 477 -44.58 6.31 -8.66
CA THR A 477 -45.63 5.31 -8.90
C THR A 477 -46.25 4.77 -7.61
N LEU A 478 -45.66 5.06 -6.44
CA LEU A 478 -46.12 4.60 -5.15
C LEU A 478 -47.17 5.55 -4.58
N SER A 479 -48.21 5.00 -3.94
CA SER A 479 -49.30 5.75 -3.30
C SER A 479 -48.88 6.45 -1.99
N GLY A 480 -47.68 6.14 -1.48
CA GLY A 480 -47.15 6.69 -0.24
C GLY A 480 -47.81 6.10 1.01
N ARG A 481 -48.33 4.87 0.92
CA ARG A 481 -48.86 4.13 2.06
C ARG A 481 -47.87 3.09 2.52
N LEU A 482 -47.41 3.20 3.76
CA LEU A 482 -46.57 2.21 4.39
C LEU A 482 -47.42 1.29 5.27
N SER A 483 -47.16 -0.01 5.21
CA SER A 483 -47.68 -1.01 6.16
C SER A 483 -46.48 -1.68 6.82
N LEU A 484 -46.32 -1.44 8.12
CA LEU A 484 -45.26 -1.99 8.96
C LEU A 484 -45.83 -3.12 9.80
N GLN A 485 -45.40 -4.35 9.53
CA GLN A 485 -45.72 -5.52 10.34
C GLN A 485 -44.62 -5.72 11.38
N ALA A 486 -45.01 -5.61 12.65
CA ALA A 486 -44.08 -5.60 13.76
C ALA A 486 -44.69 -6.16 15.05
N GLY A 487 -43.89 -6.90 15.83
CA GLY A 487 -44.21 -7.29 17.21
C GLY A 487 -43.58 -6.34 18.22
N PHE A 488 -44.24 -6.05 19.35
CA PHE A 488 -43.68 -5.18 20.39
C PHE A 488 -43.38 -5.94 21.68
N LEU A 489 -42.20 -5.65 22.27
CA LEU A 489 -41.80 -6.20 23.56
C LEU A 489 -42.35 -5.33 24.70
N GLY A 490 -43.41 -5.82 25.35
CA GLY A 490 -44.08 -5.09 26.42
C GLY A 490 -44.69 -3.77 25.93
N SER A 491 -44.68 -2.75 26.78
CA SER A 491 -45.16 -1.40 26.43
C SER A 491 -44.06 -0.62 25.71
N GLN A 492 -44.32 -0.19 24.48
CA GLN A 492 -43.37 0.54 23.64
C GLN A 492 -44.03 1.78 23.02
N ARG A 493 -43.37 2.95 23.15
CA ARG A 493 -43.62 4.08 22.25
C ARG A 493 -42.78 3.92 20.98
N LEU A 494 -43.40 4.24 19.86
CA LEU A 494 -42.77 4.22 18.55
C LEU A 494 -42.95 5.58 17.90
N ALA A 495 -41.84 6.22 17.52
CA ALA A 495 -41.84 7.30 16.55
C ALA A 495 -41.12 6.83 15.28
N VAL A 496 -41.71 7.12 14.12
CA VAL A 496 -41.14 6.76 12.82
C VAL A 496 -40.86 8.03 12.03
N CYS A 497 -39.61 8.21 11.63
CA CYS A 497 -39.19 9.28 10.75
C CYS A 497 -38.82 8.70 9.39
N LEU A 498 -39.38 9.27 8.31
CA LEU A 498 -38.96 8.98 6.95
C LEU A 498 -38.11 10.15 6.44
N ASN A 499 -36.87 9.86 6.03
CA ASN A 499 -35.93 10.86 5.52
C ASN A 499 -35.80 12.07 6.46
N GLY A 500 -35.74 11.81 7.77
CA GLY A 500 -35.64 12.83 8.83
C GLY A 500 -36.94 13.56 9.17
N THR A 501 -38.05 13.27 8.50
CA THR A 501 -39.37 13.86 8.78
C THR A 501 -40.23 12.88 9.56
N LEU A 502 -40.76 13.29 10.71
CA LEU A 502 -41.67 12.48 11.51
C LEU A 502 -42.96 12.19 10.72
N VAL A 503 -43.24 10.91 10.47
CA VAL A 503 -44.42 10.44 9.72
C VAL A 503 -45.41 9.67 10.58
N PHE A 504 -44.99 9.18 11.74
CA PHE A 504 -45.86 8.43 12.65
C PHE A 504 -45.39 8.51 14.10
N GLU A 505 -46.34 8.58 15.03
CA GLU A 505 -46.12 8.33 16.45
C GLU A 505 -47.24 7.44 17.01
N GLY A 506 -46.89 6.50 17.88
CA GLY A 506 -47.85 5.60 18.51
C GLY A 506 -47.31 4.96 19.78
N ALA A 507 -48.19 4.34 20.56
CA ALA A 507 -47.83 3.56 21.73
C ALA A 507 -48.58 2.22 21.69
N TYR A 508 -47.85 1.14 21.95
CA TYR A 508 -48.36 -0.22 21.84
C TYR A 508 -48.04 -1.02 23.09
N GLN A 509 -48.96 -1.89 23.49
CA GLN A 509 -48.71 -2.94 24.48
C GLN A 509 -48.67 -4.29 23.80
N GLY A 510 -47.49 -4.89 23.70
CA GLY A 510 -47.27 -6.31 23.42
C GLY A 510 -47.82 -6.88 22.10
N GLY A 511 -47.06 -7.80 21.51
CA GLY A 511 -47.55 -8.65 20.41
C GLY A 511 -47.57 -7.97 19.05
N GLU A 512 -48.06 -8.71 18.05
CA GLU A 512 -48.00 -8.33 16.63
C GLU A 512 -49.00 -7.23 16.27
N ARG A 513 -48.57 -6.31 15.40
CA ARG A 513 -49.35 -5.20 14.88
C ARG A 513 -49.03 -5.00 13.39
N ASP A 514 -50.05 -4.55 12.65
CA ASP A 514 -49.91 -4.00 11.31
C ASP A 514 -50.20 -2.49 11.40
N ILE A 515 -49.15 -1.68 11.28
CA ILE A 515 -49.21 -0.24 11.44
C ILE A 515 -49.26 0.39 10.05
N ARG A 516 -50.34 1.12 9.76
CA ARG A 516 -50.50 1.85 8.51
C ARG A 516 -50.08 3.29 8.69
N ILE A 517 -49.09 3.73 7.92
CA ILE A 517 -48.54 5.08 7.96
C ILE A 517 -48.79 5.75 6.61
N GLN A 518 -49.47 6.89 6.63
CA GLN A 518 -49.68 7.69 5.44
C GLN A 518 -48.53 8.70 5.31
N VAL A 519 -47.79 8.61 4.23
CA VAL A 519 -46.60 9.45 3.98
C VAL A 519 -47.00 10.66 3.12
N PRO A 520 -46.49 11.88 3.43
CA PRO A 520 -46.66 13.04 2.57
C PRO A 520 -46.09 12.81 1.16
N ALA A 521 -46.77 13.35 0.14
CA ALA A 521 -46.30 13.27 -1.24
C ALA A 521 -44.90 13.88 -1.39
N GLY A 522 -44.00 13.16 -2.08
CA GLY A 522 -42.62 13.60 -2.33
C GLY A 522 -41.63 13.31 -1.19
N LEU A 523 -42.08 12.76 -0.05
CA LEU A 523 -41.16 12.37 1.02
C LEU A 523 -40.45 11.04 0.70
N LEU A 524 -41.14 10.12 0.02
CA LEU A 524 -40.48 9.02 -0.71
C LEU A 524 -39.96 9.55 -2.05
N HIS A 525 -38.73 9.20 -2.37
CA HIS A 525 -38.07 9.65 -3.60
C HIS A 525 -37.22 8.56 -4.23
N ASP A 526 -36.85 8.75 -5.50
CA ASP A 526 -35.89 7.85 -6.16
C ASP A 526 -34.53 7.90 -5.45
N GLY A 527 -33.84 6.76 -5.40
CA GLY A 527 -32.60 6.59 -4.65
C GLY A 527 -32.84 6.17 -3.21
N LEU A 528 -31.92 6.52 -2.32
CA LEU A 528 -31.87 6.04 -0.94
C LEU A 528 -32.93 6.70 -0.06
N ASN A 529 -33.80 5.90 0.55
CA ASN A 529 -34.75 6.31 1.57
C ASN A 529 -34.38 5.68 2.92
N ARG A 530 -34.63 6.38 4.02
CA ARG A 530 -34.36 5.94 5.39
C ARG A 530 -35.60 6.04 6.25
N LEU A 531 -35.95 4.94 6.90
CA LEU A 531 -37.02 4.85 7.88
C LEU A 531 -36.39 4.62 9.26
N ASP A 532 -36.35 5.66 10.07
CA ASP A 532 -35.78 5.66 11.41
C ASP A 532 -36.88 5.33 12.43
N PHE A 533 -36.62 4.36 13.30
CA PHE A 533 -37.50 3.95 14.39
C PHE A 533 -36.90 4.41 15.71
N ALA A 534 -37.61 5.25 16.46
CA ALA A 534 -37.25 5.62 17.82
C ALA A 534 -38.15 4.89 18.81
N LEU A 535 -37.53 4.10 19.68
CA LEU A 535 -38.14 3.21 20.67
C LEU A 535 -37.56 3.51 22.05
N PRO A 536 -37.94 4.64 22.69
CA PRO A 536 -37.34 5.09 23.95
C PRO A 536 -37.60 4.15 25.13
N ASP A 537 -38.57 3.24 25.02
CA ASP A 537 -38.95 2.29 26.06
C ASP A 537 -38.35 0.89 25.83
N ALA A 538 -37.39 0.75 24.89
CA ALA A 538 -36.69 -0.50 24.64
C ALA A 538 -35.97 -1.00 25.91
N HIS A 539 -36.10 -2.29 26.20
CA HIS A 539 -35.59 -2.90 27.42
C HIS A 539 -35.28 -4.40 27.22
N PRO A 540 -34.53 -5.03 28.15
CA PRO A 540 -34.29 -6.46 28.09
C PRO A 540 -35.56 -7.30 28.28
N PRO A 541 -35.77 -8.37 27.48
CA PRO A 541 -36.95 -9.23 27.60
C PRO A 541 -36.97 -10.08 28.87
N GLY A 542 -35.81 -10.26 29.53
CA GLY A 542 -35.71 -11.01 30.78
C GLY A 542 -34.27 -11.06 31.31
N THR A 543 -34.02 -11.88 32.34
CA THR A 543 -32.69 -11.99 32.98
C THR A 543 -31.67 -12.79 32.17
N ALA A 544 -32.12 -13.60 31.20
CA ALA A 544 -31.26 -14.47 30.39
C ALA A 544 -30.77 -13.80 29.10
N ASP A 545 -31.53 -12.82 28.58
CA ASP A 545 -31.18 -12.05 27.40
C ASP A 545 -31.06 -10.58 27.78
N THR A 546 -29.83 -10.07 27.77
CA THR A 546 -29.48 -8.72 28.22
C THR A 546 -29.56 -7.67 27.11
N ARG A 547 -29.96 -8.04 25.89
CA ARG A 547 -30.11 -7.10 24.77
C ARG A 547 -31.22 -6.10 25.08
N ILE A 548 -31.03 -4.84 24.72
CA ILE A 548 -32.09 -3.82 24.83
C ILE A 548 -32.94 -3.92 23.57
N LEU A 549 -34.17 -4.42 23.68
CA LEU A 549 -35.03 -4.70 22.52
C LEU A 549 -36.33 -3.89 22.59
N GLY A 550 -36.85 -3.49 21.43
CA GLY A 550 -38.09 -2.71 21.33
C GLY A 550 -39.16 -3.39 20.46
N MET A 551 -38.85 -3.54 19.18
CA MET A 551 -39.77 -4.01 18.15
C MET A 551 -39.17 -5.17 17.34
N ALA A 552 -39.91 -6.26 17.15
CA ALA A 552 -39.60 -7.31 16.21
C ALA A 552 -40.12 -6.91 14.82
N PHE A 553 -39.23 -6.54 13.91
CA PHE A 553 -39.55 -6.19 12.53
C PHE A 553 -39.75 -7.44 11.68
N HIS A 554 -40.90 -7.55 11.02
CA HIS A 554 -41.20 -8.66 10.09
C HIS A 554 -41.18 -8.20 8.63
N LEU A 555 -41.90 -7.12 8.33
CA LEU A 555 -42.12 -6.65 6.96
C LEU A 555 -42.46 -5.16 6.94
N LEU A 556 -41.91 -4.44 5.95
CA LEU A 556 -42.42 -3.16 5.50
C LEU A 556 -42.94 -3.29 4.07
N ALA A 557 -44.22 -2.99 3.84
CA ALA A 557 -44.78 -2.84 2.51
C ALA A 557 -44.96 -1.35 2.18
N VAL A 558 -44.57 -0.94 0.97
CA VAL A 558 -44.83 0.38 0.41
C VAL A 558 -45.70 0.20 -0.83
N ASP A 559 -46.92 0.72 -0.74
CA ASP A 559 -47.89 0.76 -1.83
C ASP A 559 -47.93 2.13 -2.50
#